data_AF-A0AA90B1Q6-F1
#
_entry.id   AF-A0AA90B1Q6-F1
#
_cell.length_a   1.000
_cell.length_b   1.000
_cell.length_c   1.000
_cell.angle_alpha   90.00
_cell.angle_beta   90.00
_cell.angle_gamma   90.00
#
_symmetry.space_group_name_H-M   'P 1'
#
loop_
_entity.id
_entity.type
_entity.pdbx_description
1 polymer ?
#
loop_
_entity_poly.entity_id
_entity_poly.type
_entity_poly.pdbx_seq_one_letter_code
_entity_poly.pdbx_strand_id
1 'polypeptide(L)'
;MMLKFGQSPADVFDEVKPSANGYEITMKDGFTLRLAHDELSLGAQAARFGGNDPGAMRDASFIFAAFVKRKQMEASGPGANASFNEALTKTLSGETSLRALKGMGMVGFMQHVPSTLLQGKAAFGVMDTHNFGASLVLEGVKHHYQKQEGLDKTYGYRLTGEETLSDEVLVNPGKDTLQLSSVPVGVKPANIWGGFYQGVEGNCVTVSAMKAAMIKLGQNPAGIYKHISATEDGYGVVMRDGFTLRITHEELKKAEQHSNLNGTDKVLLKDANFLYAVSAKRAQLENHEFRAAQSFEVAMDTLNDGEVPGEAFRRLGLYAFIRPSTAQELADGALGTLANYQHSVVAVNGVIDLYGSKESLASSTWNNPGSFAIKLV
;
A
#
# COMPACT_ATOMS: atom_id res chain seq x y z
N MET A 1 14.65 2.07 -6.85
CA MET A 1 14.61 1.00 -5.83
C MET A 1 15.93 0.91 -5.10
N MET A 2 17.04 0.59 -5.78
CA MET A 2 18.36 0.44 -5.12
C MET A 2 18.82 1.69 -4.37
N LEU A 3 18.58 2.89 -4.92
CA LEU A 3 18.84 4.16 -4.22
C LEU A 3 17.95 4.41 -2.99
N LYS A 4 16.74 3.83 -2.97
CA LYS A 4 15.75 4.11 -1.92
C LYS A 4 15.88 3.17 -0.74
N PHE A 5 16.09 1.88 -1.02
CA PHE A 5 16.02 0.82 -0.01
C PHE A 5 17.37 0.19 0.29
N GLY A 6 18.38 0.38 -0.57
CA GLY A 6 19.66 -0.32 -0.50
C GLY A 6 19.90 -1.14 -1.77
N GLN A 7 21.15 -1.50 -2.03
CA GLN A 7 21.57 -2.08 -3.31
C GLN A 7 21.10 -3.54 -3.47
N SER A 8 21.18 -4.34 -2.42
CA SER A 8 21.04 -5.78 -2.54
C SER A 8 19.57 -6.21 -2.72
N PRO A 9 19.28 -7.39 -3.28
CA PRO A 9 17.92 -7.91 -3.34
C PRO A 9 17.25 -8.02 -1.96
N ALA A 10 18.03 -8.28 -0.90
CA ALA A 10 17.53 -8.35 0.48
C ALA A 10 17.09 -6.98 1.02
N ASP A 11 17.68 -5.89 0.52
CA ASP A 11 17.28 -4.53 0.86
C ASP A 11 15.98 -4.13 0.12
N VAL A 12 15.91 -4.52 -1.15
CA VAL A 12 14.86 -4.10 -2.08
C VAL A 12 13.55 -4.88 -1.92
N PHE A 13 13.61 -6.18 -1.60
CA PHE A 13 12.43 -6.99 -1.33
C PHE A 13 12.06 -6.96 0.17
N ASP A 14 10.93 -7.56 0.54
CA ASP A 14 10.57 -7.72 1.95
C ASP A 14 11.32 -8.91 2.56
N GLU A 15 11.43 -10.00 1.79
CA GLU A 15 12.19 -11.18 2.17
C GLU A 15 12.79 -11.86 0.95
N VAL A 16 14.02 -12.36 1.10
CA VAL A 16 14.70 -13.21 0.12
C VAL A 16 15.33 -14.39 0.86
N LYS A 17 14.81 -15.60 0.62
CA LYS A 17 15.29 -16.84 1.24
C LYS A 17 15.89 -17.76 0.17
N PRO A 18 17.14 -18.20 0.33
CA PRO A 18 17.69 -19.27 -0.50
C PRO A 18 16.85 -20.55 -0.37
N SER A 19 16.69 -21.27 -1.47
CA SER A 19 16.03 -22.58 -1.55
C SER A 19 16.89 -23.55 -2.36
N ALA A 20 16.55 -24.85 -2.35
CA ALA A 20 17.34 -25.87 -3.04
C ALA A 20 17.50 -25.64 -4.56
N ASN A 21 16.57 -24.91 -5.21
CA ASN A 21 16.60 -24.65 -6.64
C ASN A 21 16.24 -23.18 -6.96
N GLY A 22 16.87 -22.24 -6.27
CA GLY A 22 16.63 -20.81 -6.46
C GLY A 22 16.32 -20.07 -5.17
N TYR A 23 15.36 -19.14 -5.22
CA TYR A 23 15.01 -18.26 -4.12
C TYR A 23 13.50 -18.19 -3.91
N GLU A 24 13.07 -18.19 -2.66
CA GLU A 24 11.74 -17.75 -2.26
C GLU A 24 11.81 -16.24 -1.96
N ILE A 25 10.96 -15.46 -2.60
CA ILE A 25 10.97 -14.00 -2.53
C ILE A 25 9.59 -13.53 -2.12
N THR A 26 9.55 -12.67 -1.11
CA THR A 26 8.38 -11.87 -0.76
C THR A 26 8.65 -10.43 -1.17
N MET A 27 7.86 -9.91 -2.10
CA MET A 27 7.93 -8.50 -2.51
C MET A 27 7.33 -7.59 -1.42
N LYS A 28 7.68 -6.30 -1.44
CA LYS A 28 7.15 -5.33 -0.45
C LYS A 28 5.63 -5.12 -0.51
N ASP A 29 4.96 -5.59 -1.55
CA ASP A 29 3.50 -5.62 -1.66
C ASP A 29 2.88 -6.99 -1.29
N GLY A 30 3.65 -7.81 -0.58
CA GLY A 30 3.26 -9.14 -0.11
C GLY A 30 3.21 -10.21 -1.19
N PHE A 31 3.53 -9.90 -2.46
CA PHE A 31 3.53 -10.91 -3.51
C PHE A 31 4.68 -11.90 -3.30
N THR A 32 4.35 -13.17 -3.12
CA THR A 32 5.32 -14.25 -2.95
C THR A 32 5.58 -14.97 -4.26
N LEU A 33 6.84 -15.25 -4.58
CA LEU A 33 7.22 -16.08 -5.72
C LEU A 33 8.45 -16.94 -5.44
N ARG A 34 8.61 -17.99 -6.24
CA ARG A 34 9.84 -18.78 -6.30
C ARG A 34 10.55 -18.50 -7.62
N LEU A 35 11.78 -18.00 -7.55
CA LEU A 35 12.63 -17.71 -8.70
C LEU A 35 13.69 -18.80 -8.84
N ALA A 36 13.64 -19.59 -9.90
CA ALA A 36 14.60 -20.67 -10.12
C ALA A 36 15.99 -20.15 -10.57
N HIS A 37 17.04 -20.94 -10.34
CA HIS A 37 18.39 -20.57 -10.79
C HIS A 37 18.50 -20.39 -12.32
N ASP A 38 17.80 -21.23 -13.10
CA ASP A 38 17.76 -21.11 -14.56
C ASP A 38 17.01 -19.84 -15.00
N GLU A 39 15.90 -19.51 -14.33
CA GLU A 39 15.13 -18.28 -14.62
C GLU A 39 15.95 -17.02 -14.31
N LEU A 40 16.69 -17.01 -13.19
CA LEU A 40 17.62 -15.96 -12.84
C LEU A 40 18.74 -15.84 -13.90
N SER A 41 19.29 -16.96 -14.35
CA SER A 41 20.35 -16.98 -15.37
C SER A 41 19.85 -16.45 -16.71
N LEU A 42 18.65 -16.86 -17.15
CA LEU A 42 18.00 -16.35 -18.36
C LEU A 42 17.72 -14.85 -18.25
N GLY A 43 17.19 -14.39 -17.12
CA GLY A 43 16.94 -12.98 -16.86
C GLY A 43 18.23 -12.16 -16.91
N ALA A 44 19.32 -12.63 -16.30
CA ALA A 44 20.61 -11.97 -16.29
C ALA A 44 21.21 -11.85 -17.70
N GLN A 45 21.17 -12.93 -18.50
CA GLN A 45 21.66 -12.93 -19.88
C GLN A 45 20.86 -11.97 -20.77
N ALA A 46 19.57 -11.81 -20.51
CA ALA A 46 18.67 -11.02 -21.35
C ALA A 46 18.53 -9.55 -20.93
N ALA A 47 18.86 -9.19 -19.69
CA ALA A 47 18.63 -7.85 -19.12
C ALA A 47 19.42 -6.71 -19.81
N ARG A 48 20.46 -7.04 -20.59
CA ARG A 48 21.33 -6.08 -21.31
C ARG A 48 21.90 -4.97 -20.41
N PHE A 49 22.06 -5.23 -19.11
CA PHE A 49 22.70 -4.29 -18.20
C PHE A 49 24.20 -4.17 -18.54
N GLY A 50 24.71 -2.95 -18.49
CA GLY A 50 26.12 -2.64 -18.71
C GLY A 50 26.61 -1.63 -17.69
N GLY A 51 27.86 -1.75 -17.27
CA GLY A 51 28.48 -0.90 -16.26
C GLY A 51 29.77 -1.50 -15.71
N ASN A 52 30.48 -0.74 -14.88
CA ASN A 52 31.77 -1.14 -14.30
C ASN A 52 31.64 -1.72 -12.88
N ASP A 53 30.40 -1.90 -12.39
CA ASP A 53 30.10 -2.52 -11.09
C ASP A 53 29.40 -3.87 -11.32
N PRO A 54 30.15 -4.99 -11.29
CA PRO A 54 29.58 -6.33 -11.42
C PRO A 54 28.59 -6.69 -10.32
N GLY A 55 28.74 -6.12 -9.13
CA GLY A 55 27.83 -6.35 -8.00
C GLY A 55 26.46 -5.75 -8.27
N ALA A 56 26.42 -4.46 -8.61
CA ALA A 56 25.18 -3.77 -8.94
C ALA A 56 24.47 -4.39 -10.15
N MET A 57 25.22 -4.83 -11.18
CA MET A 57 24.62 -5.52 -12.33
C MET A 57 23.97 -6.84 -11.94
N ARG A 58 24.62 -7.64 -11.09
CA ARG A 58 24.05 -8.91 -10.58
C ARG A 58 22.79 -8.67 -9.75
N ASP A 59 22.81 -7.68 -8.86
CA ASP A 59 21.66 -7.33 -8.01
C ASP A 59 20.48 -6.83 -8.86
N ALA A 60 20.76 -5.98 -9.86
CA ALA A 60 19.75 -5.51 -10.82
C ALA A 60 19.17 -6.67 -11.64
N SER A 61 19.99 -7.61 -12.11
CA SER A 61 19.53 -8.80 -12.84
C SER A 61 18.61 -9.67 -12.00
N PHE A 62 18.88 -9.79 -10.69
CA PHE A 62 18.00 -10.50 -9.78
C PHE A 62 16.63 -9.81 -9.65
N ILE A 63 16.62 -8.50 -9.42
CA ILE A 63 15.39 -7.71 -9.31
C ILE A 63 14.57 -7.81 -10.62
N PHE A 64 15.24 -7.72 -11.76
CA PHE A 64 14.62 -7.86 -13.08
C PHE A 64 14.01 -9.26 -13.29
N ALA A 65 14.73 -10.33 -12.93
CA ALA A 65 14.23 -11.70 -13.07
C ALA A 65 13.01 -11.95 -12.15
N ALA A 66 13.01 -11.41 -10.93
CA ALA A 66 11.86 -11.48 -10.03
C ALA A 66 10.63 -10.74 -10.59
N PHE A 67 10.83 -9.56 -11.18
CA PHE A 67 9.76 -8.83 -11.89
C PHE A 67 9.17 -9.64 -13.05
N VAL A 68 10.02 -10.23 -13.89
CA VAL A 68 9.58 -11.10 -14.99
C VAL A 68 8.81 -12.31 -14.46
N LYS A 69 9.29 -12.92 -13.36
CA LYS A 69 8.62 -14.06 -12.73
C LYS A 69 7.23 -13.72 -12.22
N ARG A 70 7.06 -12.57 -11.57
CA ARG A 70 5.73 -12.08 -11.18
C ARG A 70 4.82 -11.91 -12.39
N LYS A 71 5.30 -11.27 -13.46
CA LYS A 71 4.51 -11.11 -14.69
C LYS A 71 4.10 -12.44 -15.31
N GLN A 72 4.97 -13.45 -15.27
CA GLN A 72 4.64 -14.81 -15.68
C GLN A 72 3.45 -15.36 -14.88
N MET A 73 3.51 -15.27 -13.55
CA MET A 73 2.48 -15.78 -12.65
C MET A 73 1.15 -15.04 -12.80
N GLU A 74 1.18 -13.71 -12.94
CA GLU A 74 -0.02 -12.88 -13.13
C GLU A 74 -0.65 -13.10 -14.52
N ALA A 75 0.15 -13.39 -15.56
CA ALA A 75 -0.36 -13.76 -16.87
C ALA A 75 -0.94 -15.19 -16.93
N SER A 76 -0.55 -16.04 -15.99
CA SER A 76 -0.96 -17.45 -15.90
C SER A 76 -2.26 -17.62 -15.09
N GLY A 77 -3.25 -16.75 -15.30
CA GLY A 77 -4.57 -16.85 -14.67
C GLY A 77 -5.25 -18.21 -14.94
N PRO A 78 -6.43 -18.50 -14.35
CA PRO A 78 -7.07 -19.80 -14.46
C PRO A 78 -7.20 -20.26 -15.93
N GLY A 79 -6.40 -21.27 -16.32
CA GLY A 79 -6.37 -21.82 -17.69
C GLY A 79 -5.25 -21.31 -18.62
N ALA A 80 -4.39 -20.38 -18.19
CA ALA A 80 -3.23 -19.90 -18.94
C ALA A 80 -1.92 -20.37 -18.28
N ASN A 81 -0.99 -20.94 -19.06
CA ASN A 81 0.36 -21.29 -18.61
C ASN A 81 1.37 -20.50 -19.44
N ALA A 82 1.62 -19.23 -19.07
CA ALA A 82 2.69 -18.47 -19.69
C ALA A 82 4.04 -19.00 -19.16
N SER A 83 4.98 -19.26 -20.05
CA SER A 83 6.35 -19.59 -19.69
C SER A 83 7.13 -18.35 -19.23
N PHE A 84 8.18 -18.56 -18.44
CA PHE A 84 9.08 -17.46 -18.04
C PHE A 84 9.66 -16.75 -19.26
N ASN A 85 10.01 -17.49 -20.32
CA ASN A 85 10.59 -16.95 -21.55
C ASN A 85 9.62 -16.05 -22.33
N GLU A 86 8.33 -16.37 -22.35
CA GLU A 86 7.30 -15.51 -22.95
C GLU A 86 7.14 -14.22 -22.15
N ALA A 87 7.09 -14.32 -20.81
CA ALA A 87 7.03 -13.15 -19.93
C ALA A 87 8.28 -12.26 -20.08
N LEU A 88 9.45 -12.87 -20.22
CA LEU A 88 10.74 -12.20 -20.45
C LEU A 88 10.72 -11.45 -21.79
N THR A 89 10.37 -12.13 -22.88
CA THR A 89 10.29 -11.55 -24.22
C THR A 89 9.34 -10.36 -24.27
N LYS A 90 8.16 -10.49 -23.66
CA LYS A 90 7.18 -9.42 -23.56
C LYS A 90 7.71 -8.24 -22.73
N THR A 91 8.44 -8.51 -21.66
CA THR A 91 9.03 -7.45 -20.82
C THR A 91 10.14 -6.69 -21.56
N LEU A 92 10.92 -7.38 -22.40
CA LEU A 92 11.96 -6.74 -23.22
C LEU A 92 11.41 -5.90 -24.38
N SER A 93 10.13 -6.05 -24.72
CA SER A 93 9.45 -5.22 -25.73
C SER A 93 9.09 -3.82 -25.21
N GLY A 94 9.35 -3.54 -23.93
CA GLY A 94 9.13 -2.24 -23.29
C GLY A 94 8.12 -2.33 -22.14
N GLU A 95 8.27 -1.42 -21.17
CA GLU A 95 7.31 -1.20 -20.11
C GLU A 95 7.22 0.25 -19.69
N THR A 96 6.03 0.64 -19.25
CA THR A 96 5.85 1.94 -18.58
C THR A 96 6.43 1.89 -17.17
N SER A 97 6.90 3.04 -16.66
CA SER A 97 7.42 3.17 -15.29
C SER A 97 6.41 2.66 -14.27
N LEU A 98 5.12 2.97 -14.47
CA LEU A 98 4.04 2.51 -13.60
C LEU A 98 3.96 0.98 -13.53
N ARG A 99 3.98 0.29 -14.68
CA ARG A 99 3.88 -1.17 -14.73
C ARG A 99 5.12 -1.84 -14.18
N ALA A 100 6.29 -1.28 -14.49
CA ALA A 100 7.56 -1.77 -13.96
C ALA A 100 7.60 -1.66 -12.42
N LEU A 101 7.28 -0.48 -11.86
CA LEU A 101 7.25 -0.29 -10.41
C LEU A 101 6.19 -1.18 -9.73
N LYS A 102 4.98 -1.29 -10.30
CA LYS A 102 3.95 -2.20 -9.81
C LYS A 102 4.43 -3.65 -9.80
N GLY A 103 4.99 -4.13 -10.90
CA GLY A 103 5.46 -5.51 -11.02
C GLY A 103 6.71 -5.81 -10.19
N MET A 104 7.50 -4.79 -9.83
CA MET A 104 8.58 -4.91 -8.85
C MET A 104 8.09 -4.82 -7.39
N GLY A 105 6.76 -4.77 -7.17
CA GLY A 105 6.16 -4.76 -5.83
C GLY A 105 6.17 -3.41 -5.13
N MET A 106 6.37 -2.31 -5.87
CA MET A 106 6.49 -0.95 -5.31
C MET A 106 5.16 -0.19 -5.28
N VAL A 107 4.02 -0.86 -5.49
CA VAL A 107 2.73 -0.20 -5.67
C VAL A 107 2.29 0.66 -4.48
N GLY A 108 2.55 0.23 -3.25
CA GLY A 108 2.30 1.03 -2.05
C GLY A 108 3.32 2.15 -1.85
N PHE A 109 4.55 1.95 -2.32
CA PHE A 109 5.67 2.85 -2.10
C PHE A 109 5.85 3.88 -3.22
N MET A 110 5.03 3.87 -4.27
CA MET A 110 5.17 4.81 -5.38
C MET A 110 4.21 5.99 -5.24
N GLN A 111 4.72 7.18 -5.52
CA GLN A 111 3.91 8.40 -5.61
C GLN A 111 4.05 9.00 -7.00
N HIS A 112 2.90 9.25 -7.63
CA HIS A 112 2.80 10.07 -8.82
C HIS A 112 2.99 11.54 -8.42
N VAL A 113 4.01 12.19 -8.98
CA VAL A 113 4.38 13.56 -8.61
C VAL A 113 4.57 14.43 -9.84
N PRO A 114 4.23 15.72 -9.78
CA PRO A 114 4.60 16.67 -10.83
C PRO A 114 6.13 16.75 -10.93
N SER A 115 6.63 17.02 -12.13
CA SER A 115 8.08 17.04 -12.40
C SER A 115 8.83 18.10 -11.60
N THR A 116 8.15 19.15 -11.13
CA THR A 116 8.70 20.16 -10.21
C THR A 116 9.21 19.55 -8.90
N LEU A 117 8.56 18.50 -8.38
CA LEU A 117 9.02 17.78 -7.19
C LEU A 117 10.22 16.85 -7.45
N LEU A 118 10.58 16.63 -8.71
CA LEU A 118 11.75 15.86 -9.11
C LEU A 118 12.98 16.74 -9.42
N GLN A 119 12.85 18.07 -9.30
CA GLN A 119 13.93 19.04 -9.57
C GLN A 119 14.81 19.35 -8.35
N GLY A 120 14.41 18.93 -7.15
CA GLY A 120 15.11 19.27 -5.91
C GLY A 120 16.46 18.56 -5.74
N LYS A 121 17.36 19.16 -4.94
CA LYS A 121 18.75 18.70 -4.66
C LYS A 121 18.93 17.35 -3.94
N ALA A 122 17.85 16.64 -3.68
CA ALA A 122 17.88 15.26 -3.18
C ALA A 122 16.73 14.43 -3.79
N ALA A 123 16.07 14.98 -4.81
CA ALA A 123 14.94 14.35 -5.43
C ALA A 123 15.42 13.27 -6.40
N PHE A 124 14.80 12.11 -6.31
CA PHE A 124 14.99 11.05 -7.29
C PHE A 124 13.68 10.36 -7.60
N GLY A 125 13.62 9.78 -8.80
CA GLY A 125 12.43 9.11 -9.27
C GLY A 125 12.67 8.43 -10.61
N VAL A 126 11.58 8.04 -11.25
CA VAL A 126 11.58 7.51 -12.61
C VAL A 126 10.58 8.27 -13.45
N MET A 127 10.93 8.51 -14.71
CA MET A 127 10.11 9.24 -15.67
C MET A 127 10.04 8.44 -16.97
N ASP A 128 8.84 8.37 -17.56
CA ASP A 128 8.63 7.68 -18.83
C ASP A 128 9.37 8.40 -19.97
N THR A 129 9.98 7.62 -20.85
CA THR A 129 10.55 8.11 -22.11
C THR A 129 9.51 8.05 -23.23
N HIS A 130 9.83 8.58 -24.39
CA HIS A 130 8.94 8.57 -25.56
C HIS A 130 8.78 7.20 -26.22
N ASN A 131 9.57 6.19 -25.82
CA ASN A 131 9.68 4.90 -26.51
C ASN A 131 9.34 3.69 -25.61
N PHE A 132 8.29 3.80 -24.78
CA PHE A 132 7.88 2.72 -23.85
C PHE A 132 9.04 2.23 -22.95
N GLY A 133 9.84 3.18 -22.46
CA GLY A 133 10.89 2.96 -21.48
C GLY A 133 10.81 3.96 -20.33
N ALA A 134 11.75 3.86 -19.41
CA ALA A 134 11.85 4.75 -18.26
C ALA A 134 13.29 5.25 -18.12
N SER A 135 13.46 6.40 -17.50
CA SER A 135 14.77 6.94 -17.12
C SER A 135 14.79 7.27 -15.64
N LEU A 136 15.95 7.03 -15.01
CA LEU A 136 16.21 7.48 -13.66
C LEU A 136 16.31 9.01 -13.67
N VAL A 137 15.61 9.66 -12.74
CA VAL A 137 15.77 11.08 -12.47
C VAL A 137 16.55 11.22 -11.18
N LEU A 138 17.63 12.00 -11.19
CA LEU A 138 18.42 12.40 -10.03
C LEU A 138 18.62 13.90 -10.06
N GLU A 139 18.25 14.60 -8.99
CA GLU A 139 18.52 16.03 -8.81
C GLU A 139 18.07 16.89 -10.02
N GLY A 140 16.89 16.59 -10.56
CA GLY A 140 16.33 17.29 -11.72
C GLY A 140 16.88 16.91 -13.08
N VAL A 141 17.76 15.90 -13.14
CA VAL A 141 18.38 15.42 -14.38
C VAL A 141 17.93 14.01 -14.69
N LYS A 142 17.52 13.78 -15.94
CA LYS A 142 17.16 12.48 -16.46
C LYS A 142 18.40 11.76 -17.00
N HIS A 143 18.64 10.53 -16.57
CA HIS A 143 19.73 9.68 -17.03
C HIS A 143 19.22 8.65 -18.04
N HIS A 144 19.63 8.79 -19.30
CA HIS A 144 19.15 7.96 -20.41
C HIS A 144 20.34 7.56 -21.30
N TYR A 145 20.65 6.26 -21.40
CA TYR A 145 21.82 5.73 -22.14
C TYR A 145 23.12 6.48 -21.85
N GLN A 146 23.45 6.65 -20.56
CA GLN A 146 24.63 7.40 -20.07
C GLN A 146 24.64 8.90 -20.41
N LYS A 147 23.57 9.44 -21.03
CA LYS A 147 23.39 10.87 -21.24
C LYS A 147 22.58 11.48 -20.11
N GLN A 148 22.85 12.75 -19.84
CA GLN A 148 22.10 13.60 -18.94
C GLN A 148 21.22 14.53 -19.77
N GLU A 149 19.93 14.53 -19.48
CA GLU A 149 18.92 15.31 -20.19
C GLU A 149 18.05 16.07 -19.19
N GLY A 150 17.47 17.20 -19.61
CA GLY A 150 16.46 17.88 -18.82
C GLY A 150 15.17 17.07 -18.72
N LEU A 151 14.31 17.43 -17.75
CA LEU A 151 12.99 16.83 -17.62
C LEU A 151 12.07 17.31 -18.74
N ASP A 152 11.48 16.37 -19.47
CA ASP A 152 10.63 16.61 -20.65
C ASP A 152 9.19 16.13 -20.46
N LYS A 153 8.85 15.55 -19.29
CA LYS A 153 7.49 15.20 -18.90
C LYS A 153 6.98 16.09 -17.76
N THR A 154 5.66 16.21 -17.68
CA THR A 154 4.97 16.98 -16.63
C THR A 154 4.89 16.24 -15.29
N TYR A 155 5.15 14.94 -15.29
CA TYR A 155 5.09 14.09 -14.10
C TYR A 155 6.10 12.94 -14.15
N GLY A 156 6.32 12.32 -12.99
CA GLY A 156 7.04 11.06 -12.85
C GLY A 156 6.60 10.32 -11.59
N TYR A 157 7.35 9.28 -11.23
CA TYR A 157 7.10 8.49 -10.03
C TYR A 157 8.30 8.58 -9.09
N ARG A 158 8.06 8.92 -7.81
CA ARG A 158 9.07 8.78 -6.75
C ARG A 158 8.71 7.61 -5.84
N LEU A 159 9.72 7.03 -5.20
CA LEU A 159 9.49 6.01 -4.17
C LEU A 159 9.55 6.64 -2.78
N THR A 160 8.62 6.28 -1.91
CA THR A 160 8.55 6.61 -0.48
C THR A 160 8.99 5.44 0.38
N GLY A 161 9.25 5.70 1.67
CA GLY A 161 9.62 4.68 2.65
C GLY A 161 11.03 4.81 3.22
N GLU A 162 11.21 4.54 4.50
CA GLU A 162 12.49 4.66 5.23
C GLU A 162 13.14 6.05 5.14
N GLU A 163 12.32 7.10 5.16
CA GLU A 163 12.81 8.35 5.73
C GLU A 163 12.93 8.08 7.24
N THR A 164 14.17 7.98 7.72
CA THR A 164 14.45 8.07 9.15
C THR A 164 13.76 9.34 9.61
N LEU A 165 12.79 9.20 10.50
CA LEU A 165 12.29 10.29 11.31
C LEU A 165 13.50 11.17 11.69
N SER A 166 13.41 12.48 11.47
CA SER A 166 14.39 13.36 12.09
C SER A 166 14.44 13.02 13.58
N ASP A 167 15.61 13.12 14.21
CA ASP A 167 15.79 12.82 15.63
C ASP A 167 14.80 13.61 16.53
N GLU A 168 14.18 14.68 16.02
CA GLU A 168 13.07 15.40 16.66
C GLU A 168 11.77 14.57 16.84
N VAL A 169 11.50 13.58 15.98
CA VAL A 169 10.30 12.72 16.07
C VAL A 169 10.59 11.37 16.73
N LEU A 170 11.86 10.93 16.73
CA LEU A 170 12.35 9.79 17.50
C LEU A 170 12.77 10.23 18.91
N VAL A 171 11.81 10.70 19.71
CA VAL A 171 12.00 10.62 21.16
C VAL A 171 12.19 9.14 21.47
N ASN A 172 13.35 8.81 22.06
CA ASN A 172 13.75 7.49 22.52
C ASN A 172 12.52 6.67 22.96
N PRO A 173 12.32 5.43 22.47
CA PRO A 173 11.43 4.49 23.14
C PRO A 173 12.03 4.19 24.52
N GLY A 174 11.74 5.07 25.47
CA GLY A 174 11.79 4.75 26.88
C GLY A 174 10.95 3.50 27.08
N LYS A 175 11.36 2.69 28.06
CA LYS A 175 10.72 1.45 28.53
C LYS A 175 9.23 1.55 28.91
N ASP A 176 8.52 2.61 28.55
CA ASP A 176 7.10 2.75 28.71
C ASP A 176 6.41 2.12 27.50
N THR A 177 6.00 0.88 27.68
CA THR A 177 5.08 0.19 26.78
C THR A 177 3.87 1.08 26.51
N LEU A 178 3.77 1.58 25.28
CA LEU A 178 2.61 2.29 24.75
C LEU A 178 1.35 1.42 24.95
N GLN A 179 0.50 1.73 25.93
CA GLN A 179 -0.86 1.16 25.99
C GLN A 179 -1.82 2.01 25.13
N LEU A 180 -1.61 1.98 23.82
CA LEU A 180 -2.55 2.60 22.86
C LEU A 180 -3.91 1.90 22.90
N SER A 181 -3.87 0.57 22.89
CA SER A 181 -5.01 -0.34 23.03
C SER A 181 -4.80 -1.26 24.23
N SER A 182 -5.88 -1.64 24.90
CA SER A 182 -5.86 -2.69 25.93
C SER A 182 -5.91 -4.10 25.33
N VAL A 183 -6.08 -4.22 24.01
CA VAL A 183 -6.09 -5.50 23.29
C VAL A 183 -4.67 -5.86 22.84
N PRO A 184 -4.19 -7.10 23.04
CA PRO A 184 -2.88 -7.51 22.53
C PRO A 184 -2.78 -7.39 21.00
N VAL A 185 -1.57 -7.12 20.51
CA VAL A 185 -1.29 -7.01 19.07
C VAL A 185 -1.65 -8.31 18.34
N GLY A 186 -2.32 -8.19 17.19
CA GLY A 186 -2.73 -9.33 16.36
C GLY A 186 -4.05 -10.00 16.78
N VAL A 187 -4.63 -9.66 17.93
CA VAL A 187 -5.92 -10.21 18.36
C VAL A 187 -7.05 -9.58 17.54
N LYS A 188 -7.85 -10.43 16.89
CA LYS A 188 -8.99 -10.00 16.08
C LYS A 188 -10.15 -9.50 16.98
N PRO A 189 -10.92 -8.51 16.54
CA PRO A 189 -12.11 -8.07 17.27
C PRO A 189 -13.15 -9.19 17.35
N ALA A 190 -13.73 -9.40 18.54
CA ALA A 190 -14.77 -10.41 18.75
C ALA A 190 -16.09 -10.06 18.05
N ASN A 191 -16.40 -8.76 17.94
CA ASN A 191 -17.61 -8.26 17.30
C ASN A 191 -17.29 -7.11 16.33
N ILE A 192 -16.74 -7.42 15.16
CA ILE A 192 -16.43 -6.41 14.14
C ILE A 192 -17.67 -5.71 13.55
N TRP A 193 -18.84 -6.29 13.74
CA TRP A 193 -20.10 -5.84 13.16
C TRP A 193 -20.68 -4.71 14.02
N GLY A 194 -21.18 -5.04 15.21
CA GLY A 194 -21.80 -4.06 16.13
C GLY A 194 -20.84 -3.41 17.13
N GLY A 195 -19.57 -3.83 17.15
CA GLY A 195 -18.56 -3.26 18.04
C GLY A 195 -18.21 -1.82 17.67
N PHE A 196 -18.06 -1.55 16.36
CA PHE A 196 -18.20 -0.20 15.79
C PHE A 196 -18.80 -0.26 14.39
N TYR A 197 -19.49 0.78 13.96
CA TYR A 197 -20.08 0.91 12.63
C TYR A 197 -20.30 2.39 12.29
N GLN A 198 -20.61 2.65 11.02
CA GLN A 198 -20.93 3.98 10.52
C GLN A 198 -22.24 4.52 11.12
N GLY A 199 -22.20 5.69 11.76
CA GLY A 199 -23.38 6.33 12.32
C GLY A 199 -24.12 7.28 11.36
N VAL A 200 -23.42 7.90 10.42
CA VAL A 200 -23.96 8.83 9.41
C VAL A 200 -23.36 8.48 8.05
N GLU A 201 -24.15 8.61 6.97
CA GLU A 201 -23.70 8.37 5.59
C GLU A 201 -22.47 9.25 5.23
N GLY A 202 -21.62 8.77 4.32
CA GLY A 202 -20.43 9.49 3.86
C GLY A 202 -19.10 8.74 3.98
N ASN A 203 -18.82 8.10 5.12
CA ASN A 203 -17.51 7.47 5.40
C ASN A 203 -17.45 5.95 5.28
N CYS A 204 -18.41 5.36 4.57
CA CYS A 204 -18.54 3.91 4.41
C CYS A 204 -17.26 3.23 3.89
N VAL A 205 -16.54 3.87 2.96
CA VAL A 205 -15.26 3.38 2.41
C VAL A 205 -14.18 3.34 3.48
N THR A 206 -14.12 4.36 4.34
CA THR A 206 -13.17 4.41 5.45
C THR A 206 -13.51 3.36 6.51
N VAL A 207 -14.79 3.21 6.88
CA VAL A 207 -15.26 2.20 7.84
C VAL A 207 -14.98 0.77 7.36
N SER A 208 -15.34 0.45 6.12
CA SER A 208 -15.16 -0.90 5.57
C SER A 208 -13.68 -1.30 5.51
N ALA A 209 -12.79 -0.39 5.12
CA ALA A 209 -11.35 -0.64 5.09
C ALA A 209 -10.76 -0.82 6.50
N MET A 210 -11.16 -0.01 7.49
CA MET A 210 -10.73 -0.19 8.88
C MET A 210 -11.16 -1.54 9.43
N LYS A 211 -12.40 -1.96 9.16
CA LYS A 211 -12.89 -3.29 9.58
C LYS A 211 -12.09 -4.42 8.93
N ALA A 212 -11.81 -4.32 7.64
CA ALA A 212 -10.99 -5.30 6.93
C ALA A 212 -9.56 -5.38 7.53
N ALA A 213 -8.95 -4.22 7.80
CA ALA A 213 -7.62 -4.13 8.42
C ALA A 213 -7.60 -4.79 9.80
N MET A 214 -8.59 -4.51 10.65
CA MET A 214 -8.68 -5.06 12.01
C MET A 214 -8.93 -6.58 12.03
N ILE A 215 -9.66 -7.11 11.04
CA ILE A 215 -9.85 -8.55 10.88
C ILE A 215 -8.58 -9.24 10.37
N LYS A 216 -7.83 -8.60 9.48
CA LYS A 216 -6.60 -9.14 8.90
C LYS A 216 -5.43 -9.10 9.90
N LEU A 217 -5.23 -7.96 10.53
CA LEU A 217 -4.01 -7.60 11.27
C LEU A 217 -4.24 -7.46 12.79
N GLY A 218 -5.48 -7.60 13.24
CA GLY A 218 -5.88 -7.44 14.63
C GLY A 218 -6.41 -6.05 14.95
N GLN A 219 -7.19 -5.95 16.02
CA GLN A 219 -7.85 -4.72 16.47
C GLN A 219 -6.86 -3.64 16.89
N ASN A 220 -5.77 -4.01 17.59
CA ASN A 220 -4.78 -3.06 18.08
C ASN A 220 -4.08 -2.36 16.89
N PRO A 221 -4.08 -1.01 16.82
CA PRO A 221 -3.45 -0.27 15.71
C PRO A 221 -1.96 -0.59 15.48
N ALA A 222 -1.24 -1.02 16.51
CA ALA A 222 0.16 -1.45 16.40
C ALA A 222 0.34 -2.75 15.58
N GLY A 223 -0.73 -3.53 15.35
CA GLY A 223 -0.73 -4.63 14.39
C GLY A 223 -0.93 -4.16 12.94
N ILE A 224 -1.58 -3.01 12.75
CA ILE A 224 -1.92 -2.47 11.43
C ILE A 224 -0.78 -1.64 10.86
N TYR A 225 -0.18 -0.74 11.64
CA TYR A 225 0.94 0.10 11.21
C TYR A 225 2.30 -0.59 11.42
N LYS A 226 3.34 -0.13 10.71
CA LYS A 226 4.70 -0.68 10.85
C LYS A 226 5.30 -0.30 12.20
N HIS A 227 5.08 0.93 12.65
CA HIS A 227 5.52 1.42 13.95
C HIS A 227 4.63 2.55 14.46
N ILE A 228 4.44 2.62 15.78
CA ILE A 228 3.80 3.75 16.46
C ILE A 228 4.66 4.10 17.68
N SER A 229 5.03 5.37 17.81
CA SER A 229 5.76 5.91 18.95
C SER A 229 4.93 6.99 19.65
N ALA A 230 4.96 7.02 20.98
CA ALA A 230 4.45 8.17 21.72
C ALA A 230 5.36 9.38 21.51
N THR A 231 4.75 10.55 21.52
CA THR A 231 5.40 11.85 21.56
C THR A 231 4.72 12.66 22.67
N GLU A 232 5.31 13.77 23.10
CA GLU A 232 4.80 14.58 24.22
C GLU A 232 3.31 14.96 24.06
N ASP A 233 2.90 15.31 22.85
CA ASP A 233 1.57 15.80 22.52
C ASP A 233 0.84 14.92 21.49
N GLY A 234 1.25 13.66 21.30
CA GLY A 234 0.53 12.71 20.45
C GLY A 234 1.32 11.47 20.06
N TYR A 235 1.25 11.07 18.79
CA TYR A 235 1.87 9.85 18.26
C TYR A 235 2.57 10.08 16.92
N GLY A 236 3.77 9.53 16.78
CA GLY A 236 4.40 9.30 15.48
C GLY A 236 3.94 7.96 14.91
N VAL A 237 3.58 7.91 13.63
CA VAL A 237 3.11 6.70 12.94
C VAL A 237 3.93 6.46 11.68
N VAL A 238 4.48 5.25 11.56
CA VAL A 238 5.08 4.73 10.33
C VAL A 238 4.15 3.68 9.75
N MET A 239 3.62 3.96 8.57
CA MET A 239 2.70 3.07 7.85
C MET A 239 3.44 1.93 7.12
N ARG A 240 2.71 0.89 6.71
CA ARG A 240 3.30 -0.27 6.02
C ARG A 240 3.83 0.05 4.62
N ASP A 241 3.29 1.08 3.98
CA ASP A 241 3.79 1.62 2.72
C ASP A 241 4.91 2.66 2.92
N GLY A 242 5.41 2.79 4.15
CA GLY A 242 6.51 3.67 4.51
C GLY A 242 6.14 5.14 4.61
N PHE A 243 4.86 5.51 4.46
CA PHE A 243 4.39 6.86 4.76
C PHE A 243 4.52 7.15 6.26
N THR A 244 5.02 8.33 6.61
CA THR A 244 5.20 8.75 7.99
C THR A 244 4.33 9.96 8.28
N LEU A 245 3.75 10.00 9.48
CA LEU A 245 2.98 11.15 9.93
C LEU A 245 2.99 11.25 11.46
N ARG A 246 2.52 12.40 11.95
CA ARG A 246 2.27 12.64 13.37
C ARG A 246 0.82 13.03 13.58
N ILE A 247 0.21 12.49 14.64
CA ILE A 247 -1.13 12.86 15.09
C ILE A 247 -1.03 13.44 16.49
N THR A 248 -1.61 14.60 16.73
CA THR A 248 -1.68 15.18 18.08
C THR A 248 -2.83 14.61 18.91
N HIS A 249 -2.78 14.75 20.23
CA HIS A 249 -3.91 14.43 21.11
C HIS A 249 -5.17 15.24 20.78
N GLU A 250 -5.00 16.49 20.32
CA GLU A 250 -6.13 17.32 19.86
C GLU A 250 -6.74 16.80 18.57
N GLU A 251 -5.92 16.39 17.60
CA GLU A 251 -6.39 15.78 16.36
C GLU A 251 -7.13 14.46 16.61
N LEU A 252 -6.64 13.62 17.54
CA LEU A 252 -7.37 12.43 17.97
C LEU A 252 -8.74 12.74 18.56
N LYS A 253 -8.83 13.77 19.40
CA LYS A 253 -10.11 14.20 20.00
C LYS A 253 -11.08 14.72 18.95
N LYS A 254 -10.59 15.52 17.99
CA LYS A 254 -11.40 16.02 16.87
C LYS A 254 -11.90 14.87 16.00
N ALA A 255 -11.02 13.90 15.69
CA ALA A 255 -11.38 12.70 14.96
C ALA A 255 -12.47 11.88 15.66
N GLU A 256 -12.37 11.68 16.98
CA GLU A 256 -13.41 10.99 17.75
C GLU A 256 -14.78 11.68 17.66
N GLN A 257 -14.79 13.02 17.60
CA GLN A 257 -16.02 13.81 17.48
C GLN A 257 -16.59 13.85 16.06
N HIS A 258 -15.73 13.82 15.03
CA HIS A 258 -16.11 13.98 13.62
C HIS A 258 -16.26 12.66 12.86
N SER A 259 -15.77 11.54 13.38
CA SER A 259 -15.81 10.25 12.70
C SER A 259 -17.23 9.69 12.55
N ASN A 260 -18.18 10.16 13.36
CA ASN A 260 -19.55 9.65 13.42
C ASN A 260 -19.60 8.11 13.60
N LEU A 261 -18.58 7.51 14.22
CA LEU A 261 -18.58 6.09 14.50
C LEU A 261 -19.44 5.79 15.74
N ASN A 262 -20.35 4.84 15.59
CA ASN A 262 -21.18 4.32 16.67
C ASN A 262 -20.74 2.90 17.04
N GLY A 263 -21.04 2.45 18.26
CA GLY A 263 -20.61 1.11 18.67
C GLY A 263 -20.83 0.81 20.14
N THR A 264 -20.99 -0.48 20.43
CA THR A 264 -21.16 -0.99 21.80
C THR A 264 -19.83 -1.32 22.48
N ASP A 265 -18.79 -1.64 21.70
CA ASP A 265 -17.46 -1.97 22.21
C ASP A 265 -16.60 -0.70 22.27
N LYS A 266 -16.46 -0.14 23.46
CA LYS A 266 -15.72 1.12 23.66
C LYS A 266 -14.24 1.00 23.36
N VAL A 267 -13.64 -0.18 23.54
CA VAL A 267 -12.21 -0.38 23.25
C VAL A 267 -12.00 -0.44 21.75
N LEU A 268 -12.82 -1.22 21.05
CA LEU A 268 -12.77 -1.30 19.60
C LEU A 268 -13.09 0.06 18.93
N LEU A 269 -14.07 0.79 19.46
CA LEU A 269 -14.42 2.13 18.97
C LEU A 269 -13.25 3.12 19.14
N LYS A 270 -12.55 3.08 20.27
CA LYS A 270 -11.33 3.88 20.49
C LYS A 270 -10.24 3.53 19.46
N ASP A 271 -9.99 2.25 19.26
CA ASP A 271 -9.00 1.78 18.28
C ASP A 271 -9.37 2.19 16.85
N ALA A 272 -10.67 2.15 16.50
CA ALA A 272 -11.18 2.58 15.20
C ALA A 272 -11.04 4.11 15.00
N ASN A 273 -11.32 4.90 16.03
CA ASN A 273 -11.11 6.35 15.99
C ASN A 273 -9.64 6.73 15.78
N PHE A 274 -8.70 5.94 16.32
CA PHE A 274 -7.27 6.14 16.02
C PHE A 274 -6.96 5.90 14.53
N LEU A 275 -7.46 4.80 13.93
CA LEU A 275 -7.27 4.53 12.50
C LEU A 275 -7.92 5.61 11.62
N TYR A 276 -9.08 6.13 12.02
CA TYR A 276 -9.75 7.23 11.33
C TYR A 276 -8.92 8.51 11.39
N ALA A 277 -8.39 8.89 12.56
CA ALA A 277 -7.53 10.05 12.73
C ALA A 277 -6.27 9.99 11.87
N VAL A 278 -5.61 8.83 11.85
CA VAL A 278 -4.44 8.57 11.01
C VAL A 278 -4.80 8.71 9.53
N SER A 279 -5.95 8.18 9.12
CA SER A 279 -6.44 8.31 7.75
C SER A 279 -6.71 9.77 7.37
N ALA A 280 -7.37 10.54 8.23
CA ALA A 280 -7.64 11.97 8.03
C ALA A 280 -6.35 12.78 7.94
N LYS A 281 -5.35 12.48 8.78
CA LYS A 281 -4.05 13.18 8.71
C LYS A 281 -3.31 12.89 7.41
N ARG A 282 -3.34 11.64 6.95
CA ARG A 282 -2.76 11.32 5.65
C ARG A 282 -3.49 12.03 4.52
N ALA A 283 -4.82 12.11 4.57
CA ALA A 283 -5.61 12.89 3.61
C ALA A 283 -5.21 14.38 3.62
N GLN A 284 -5.02 14.98 4.81
CA GLN A 284 -4.53 16.35 4.96
C GLN A 284 -3.17 16.53 4.25
N LEU A 285 -2.20 15.65 4.55
CA LEU A 285 -0.83 15.74 4.05
C LEU A 285 -0.72 15.43 2.55
N GLU A 286 -1.54 14.53 2.01
CA GLU A 286 -1.62 14.25 0.57
C GLU A 286 -2.53 15.25 -0.18
N ASN A 287 -3.09 16.25 0.51
CA ASN A 287 -4.07 17.20 -0.02
C ASN A 287 -5.22 16.51 -0.79
N HIS A 288 -5.83 15.52 -0.15
CA HIS A 288 -6.98 14.79 -0.67
C HIS A 288 -8.07 15.76 -1.20
N GLU A 289 -8.61 15.43 -2.36
CA GLU A 289 -9.58 16.25 -3.12
C GLU A 289 -9.14 17.70 -3.38
N PHE A 290 -7.83 17.97 -3.36
CA PHE A 290 -7.22 19.30 -3.54
C PHE A 290 -7.65 20.35 -2.50
N ARG A 291 -8.33 19.95 -1.42
CA ARG A 291 -8.80 20.83 -0.36
C ARG A 291 -8.40 20.39 1.05
N ALA A 292 -8.08 19.10 1.27
CA ALA A 292 -7.77 18.58 2.60
C ALA A 292 -6.58 19.27 3.28
N ALA A 293 -5.64 19.86 2.53
CA ALA A 293 -4.50 20.57 3.12
C ALA A 293 -4.90 21.85 3.87
N GLN A 294 -6.13 22.34 3.72
CA GLN A 294 -6.61 23.54 4.41
C GLN A 294 -6.62 23.38 5.94
N SER A 295 -7.12 22.26 6.45
CA SER A 295 -7.10 21.94 7.89
C SER A 295 -7.37 20.45 8.13
N PHE A 296 -7.14 19.99 9.36
CA PHE A 296 -7.45 18.60 9.74
C PHE A 296 -8.96 18.31 9.68
N GLU A 297 -9.80 19.30 10.03
CA GLU A 297 -11.25 19.23 9.91
C GLU A 297 -11.69 19.12 8.44
N VAL A 298 -11.13 19.96 7.56
CA VAL A 298 -11.42 19.87 6.12
C VAL A 298 -10.98 18.51 5.58
N ALA A 299 -9.88 17.94 6.07
CA ALA A 299 -9.48 16.59 5.72
C ALA A 299 -10.51 15.54 6.17
N MET A 300 -11.01 15.60 7.41
CA MET A 300 -12.09 14.71 7.87
C MET A 300 -13.37 14.85 7.03
N ASP A 301 -13.68 16.06 6.57
CA ASP A 301 -14.83 16.28 5.67
C ASP A 301 -14.67 15.51 4.35
N THR A 302 -13.45 15.46 3.78
CA THR A 302 -13.16 14.66 2.55
C THR A 302 -13.23 13.14 2.77
N LEU A 303 -13.28 12.68 4.02
CA LEU A 303 -13.48 11.26 4.34
C LEU A 303 -14.97 10.95 4.52
N ASN A 304 -15.82 11.99 4.63
CA ASN A 304 -17.22 11.91 5.01
C ASN A 304 -18.17 12.35 3.88
N ASP A 305 -17.71 12.55 2.65
CA ASP A 305 -18.52 13.00 1.50
C ASP A 305 -18.63 11.98 0.36
N GLY A 306 -18.21 10.73 0.62
CA GLY A 306 -18.25 9.63 -0.33
C GLY A 306 -16.98 9.53 -1.16
N GLU A 307 -16.35 8.36 -1.11
CA GLU A 307 -14.99 8.18 -1.64
C GLU A 307 -14.91 7.08 -2.68
N VAL A 308 -13.81 7.08 -3.46
CA VAL A 308 -13.58 6.00 -4.42
C VAL A 308 -13.14 4.74 -3.66
N PRO A 309 -13.72 3.57 -3.95
CA PRO A 309 -13.32 2.32 -3.31
C PRO A 309 -11.82 2.05 -3.44
N GLY A 310 -11.18 1.74 -2.30
CA GLY A 310 -9.74 1.45 -2.21
C GLY A 310 -8.88 2.61 -1.69
N GLU A 311 -9.37 3.86 -1.73
CA GLU A 311 -8.61 5.01 -1.22
C GLU A 311 -8.38 4.93 0.29
N ALA A 312 -9.34 4.41 1.06
CA ALA A 312 -9.17 4.20 2.48
C ALA A 312 -8.05 3.19 2.81
N PHE A 313 -7.87 2.13 2.01
CA PHE A 313 -6.72 1.24 2.19
C PHE A 313 -5.40 1.97 1.94
N ARG A 314 -5.35 2.90 0.98
CA ARG A 314 -4.18 3.76 0.80
C ARG A 314 -3.94 4.62 2.04
N ARG A 315 -4.96 5.28 2.59
CA ARG A 315 -4.78 6.12 3.78
C ARG A 315 -4.37 5.34 5.03
N LEU A 316 -4.72 4.07 5.11
CA LEU A 316 -4.25 3.15 6.15
C LEU A 316 -2.84 2.59 5.88
N GLY A 317 -2.22 2.91 4.74
CA GLY A 317 -0.92 2.38 4.33
C GLY A 317 -0.95 0.93 3.84
N LEU A 318 -2.13 0.44 3.45
CA LEU A 318 -2.40 -0.93 3.03
C LEU A 318 -2.58 -1.09 1.52
N TYR A 319 -2.36 -0.04 0.72
CA TYR A 319 -2.54 -0.09 -0.74
C TYR A 319 -1.73 -1.21 -1.42
N ALA A 320 -0.57 -1.56 -0.85
CA ALA A 320 0.25 -2.65 -1.36
C ALA A 320 -0.41 -4.03 -1.20
N PHE A 321 -1.33 -4.18 -0.25
CA PHE A 321 -1.92 -5.45 0.14
C PHE A 321 -3.34 -5.63 -0.37
N ILE A 322 -3.78 -4.81 -1.33
CA ILE A 322 -5.10 -4.96 -1.95
C ILE A 322 -4.99 -5.50 -3.37
N ARG A 323 -5.99 -6.28 -3.80
CA ARG A 323 -6.11 -6.79 -5.17
C ARG A 323 -7.54 -6.63 -5.68
N PRO A 324 -7.74 -6.38 -6.99
CA PRO A 324 -9.05 -6.55 -7.60
C PRO A 324 -9.61 -7.94 -7.29
N SER A 325 -10.90 -8.01 -7.05
CA SER A 325 -11.60 -9.25 -6.71
C SER A 325 -12.98 -9.24 -7.39
N THR A 326 -13.82 -10.22 -7.05
CA THR A 326 -15.22 -10.27 -7.47
C THR A 326 -16.11 -10.41 -6.24
N ALA A 327 -17.39 -10.04 -6.37
CA ALA A 327 -18.35 -10.26 -5.29
C ALA A 327 -18.44 -11.74 -4.91
N GLN A 328 -18.30 -12.65 -5.89
CA GLN A 328 -18.30 -14.08 -5.65
C GLN A 328 -17.07 -14.55 -4.85
N GLU A 329 -15.86 -14.06 -5.16
CA GLU A 329 -14.67 -14.44 -4.40
C GLU A 329 -14.76 -14.00 -2.93
N LEU A 330 -15.35 -12.83 -2.68
CA LEU A 330 -15.65 -12.36 -1.32
C LEU A 330 -16.76 -13.22 -0.66
N ALA A 331 -17.77 -13.64 -1.42
CA ALA A 331 -18.84 -14.53 -0.97
C ALA A 331 -18.28 -15.91 -0.57
N ASP A 332 -17.30 -16.40 -1.31
CA ASP A 332 -16.58 -17.67 -1.05
C ASP A 332 -15.62 -17.58 0.15
N GLY A 333 -15.47 -16.38 0.73
CA GLY A 333 -14.82 -16.18 2.02
C GLY A 333 -13.57 -15.31 1.98
N ALA A 334 -13.17 -14.77 0.83
CA ALA A 334 -12.08 -13.81 0.79
C ALA A 334 -12.42 -12.56 1.62
N LEU A 335 -11.42 -12.07 2.37
CA LEU A 335 -11.54 -10.84 3.14
C LEU A 335 -11.37 -9.63 2.22
N GLY A 336 -12.24 -8.64 2.34
CA GLY A 336 -12.15 -7.46 1.49
C GLY A 336 -13.23 -6.43 1.70
N THR A 337 -13.37 -5.55 0.72
CA THR A 337 -14.44 -4.55 0.64
C THR A 337 -15.19 -4.70 -0.66
N LEU A 338 -16.49 -4.45 -0.60
CA LEU A 338 -17.37 -4.45 -1.74
C LEU A 338 -18.09 -3.10 -1.79
N ALA A 339 -18.20 -2.49 -2.96
CA ALA A 339 -18.86 -1.21 -3.12
C ALA A 339 -19.79 -1.19 -4.33
N ASN A 340 -20.86 -0.43 -4.21
CA ASN A 340 -21.73 -0.04 -5.31
C ASN A 340 -21.74 1.50 -5.41
N TYR A 341 -22.64 2.08 -6.20
CA TYR A 341 -22.72 3.54 -6.38
C TYR A 341 -23.17 4.32 -5.13
N GLN A 342 -23.65 3.65 -4.08
CA GLN A 342 -24.22 4.28 -2.90
C GLN A 342 -23.42 4.00 -1.61
N HIS A 343 -22.83 2.81 -1.48
CA HIS A 343 -22.26 2.38 -0.22
C HIS A 343 -21.10 1.39 -0.40
N SER A 344 -20.21 1.34 0.60
CA SER A 344 -19.10 0.39 0.69
C SER A 344 -19.18 -0.41 1.99
N VAL A 345 -19.07 -1.73 1.87
CA VAL A 345 -19.17 -2.68 2.98
C VAL A 345 -17.90 -3.49 3.10
N VAL A 346 -17.57 -3.93 4.31
CA VAL A 346 -16.56 -4.98 4.51
C VAL A 346 -17.21 -6.34 4.24
N ALA A 347 -16.49 -7.24 3.60
CA ALA A 347 -16.86 -8.65 3.47
C ALA A 347 -15.88 -9.51 4.28
N VAL A 348 -16.40 -10.31 5.21
CA VAL A 348 -15.63 -11.24 6.03
C VAL A 348 -16.30 -12.60 5.98
N ASN A 349 -15.59 -13.62 5.46
CA ASN A 349 -16.09 -15.00 5.38
C ASN A 349 -17.48 -15.09 4.73
N GLY A 350 -17.71 -14.37 3.63
CA GLY A 350 -18.99 -14.37 2.91
C GLY A 350 -20.12 -13.58 3.58
N VAL A 351 -19.83 -12.81 4.64
CA VAL A 351 -20.80 -11.94 5.33
C VAL A 351 -20.39 -10.48 5.14
N ILE A 352 -21.35 -9.61 4.82
CA ILE A 352 -21.14 -8.17 4.73
C ILE A 352 -21.67 -7.43 5.95
N ASP A 353 -21.06 -6.27 6.21
CA ASP A 353 -21.50 -5.31 7.23
C ASP A 353 -22.38 -4.22 6.62
N LEU A 354 -23.62 -4.11 7.07
CA LEU A 354 -24.52 -3.02 6.72
C LEU A 354 -24.88 -2.26 8.00
N TYR A 355 -24.16 -1.16 8.25
CA TYR A 355 -24.34 -0.33 9.44
C TYR A 355 -24.33 -1.13 10.75
N GLY A 356 -23.41 -2.09 10.87
CA GLY A 356 -23.25 -2.95 12.03
C GLY A 356 -24.12 -4.21 12.05
N SER A 357 -25.01 -4.38 11.06
CA SER A 357 -25.80 -5.59 10.86
C SER A 357 -25.12 -6.54 9.88
N LYS A 358 -25.25 -7.84 10.12
CA LYS A 358 -24.72 -8.88 9.25
C LYS A 358 -25.71 -9.20 8.14
N GLU A 359 -25.22 -9.31 6.91
CA GLU A 359 -25.98 -9.90 5.81
C GLU A 359 -25.12 -10.93 5.06
N SER A 360 -25.73 -12.04 4.64
CA SER A 360 -25.07 -13.05 3.81
C SER A 360 -24.83 -12.48 2.41
N LEU A 361 -23.56 -12.42 1.98
CA LEU A 361 -23.22 -11.89 0.66
C LEU A 361 -23.82 -12.76 -0.45
N ALA A 362 -23.65 -14.07 -0.36
CA ALA A 362 -24.03 -15.02 -1.42
C ALA A 362 -25.52 -14.93 -1.83
N SER A 363 -26.41 -14.63 -0.88
CA SER A 363 -27.87 -14.54 -1.09
C SER A 363 -28.39 -13.12 -1.23
N SER A 364 -27.51 -12.11 -1.16
CA SER A 364 -27.89 -10.70 -1.20
C SER A 364 -27.82 -10.12 -2.61
N THR A 365 -28.44 -8.96 -2.81
CA THR A 365 -28.30 -8.17 -4.04
C THR A 365 -26.89 -7.62 -4.24
N TRP A 366 -26.03 -7.68 -3.21
CA TRP A 366 -24.63 -7.26 -3.28
C TRP A 366 -23.75 -8.24 -4.05
N ASN A 367 -24.11 -9.53 -4.15
CA ASN A 367 -23.40 -10.50 -4.98
C ASN A 367 -23.70 -10.27 -6.48
N ASN A 368 -23.20 -9.15 -6.97
CA ASN A 368 -23.44 -8.63 -8.31
C ASN A 368 -22.09 -8.44 -9.02
N PRO A 369 -21.94 -8.94 -10.27
CA PRO A 369 -20.74 -8.72 -11.07
C PRO A 369 -20.39 -7.24 -11.33
N GLY A 370 -21.35 -6.33 -11.23
CA GLY A 370 -21.15 -4.88 -11.38
C GLY A 370 -20.63 -4.18 -10.11
N SER A 371 -20.55 -4.89 -8.98
CA SER A 371 -20.00 -4.33 -7.74
C SER A 371 -18.48 -4.20 -7.83
N PHE A 372 -17.94 -3.13 -7.27
CA PHE A 372 -16.50 -2.94 -7.18
C PHE A 372 -15.96 -3.72 -5.97
N ALA A 373 -15.24 -4.81 -6.24
CA ALA A 373 -14.73 -5.71 -5.21
C ALA A 373 -13.20 -5.62 -5.09
N ILE A 374 -12.73 -5.47 -3.85
CA ILE A 374 -11.31 -5.47 -3.49
C ILE A 374 -11.11 -6.55 -2.43
N LYS A 375 -10.10 -7.40 -2.59
CA LYS A 375 -9.63 -8.29 -1.52
C LYS A 375 -8.37 -7.74 -0.85
N LEU A 376 -8.26 -7.99 0.46
CA LEU A 376 -7.08 -7.68 1.27
C LEU A 376 -6.27 -8.97 1.47
N VAL A 377 -5.06 -9.01 0.91
CA VAL A 377 -4.20 -10.21 0.85
C VAL A 377 -3.20 -10.32 1.98
#